data_AF-A0A950FQC7-F1
#
_entry.id   AF-A0A950FQC7-F1
#
_cell.length_a   1.000
_cell.length_b   1.000
_cell.length_c   1.000
_cell.angle_alpha   90.00
_cell.angle_beta   90.00
_cell.angle_gamma   90.00
#
_symmetry.space_group_name_H-M   'P 1'
#
loop_
_entity.id
_entity.type
_entity.pdbx_description
1 polymer ?
#
loop_
_entity_poly.entity_id
_entity_poly.type
_entity_poly.pdbx_seq_one_letter_code
_entity_poly.pdbx_strand_id
1 'polypeptide(L)'
;MLAPGVALLARNSWREPMAVALVMAVIATLAAWKLRDGLALRSVIAVCLTFGPILFVYAGRGHFSGIAGNGDWQIDYHMYFFGVFAMLTAYVDWRPIAISAALTAVHHLILDLVVPGNVFPEEGLDRVALHAIAVVIECGVLFWLTAAIGALFRRLEDLVDFTSRETAEALIREQETIAALRDQLDHHLARRTRKRWPTSFWCSRRTPAP
;
A
#
# COMPACT_ATOMS: atom_id res chain seq x y z
N MET A 1 6.81 19.96 -5.91
CA MET A 1 6.84 21.17 -6.77
C MET A 1 6.05 22.36 -6.22
N LEU A 2 5.24 22.22 -5.16
CA LEU A 2 4.43 23.33 -4.62
C LEU A 2 5.18 24.24 -3.61
N ALA A 3 6.20 23.74 -2.91
CA ALA A 3 6.95 24.51 -1.89
C ALA A 3 7.63 25.79 -2.44
N PRO A 4 8.24 25.81 -3.65
CA PRO A 4 8.76 27.05 -4.23
C PRO A 4 7.67 28.07 -4.54
N GLY A 5 6.47 27.61 -4.92
CA GLY A 5 5.30 28.48 -5.11
C GLY A 5 4.86 29.13 -3.80
N VAL A 6 4.81 28.34 -2.72
CA VAL A 6 4.56 28.87 -1.36
C VAL A 6 5.60 29.91 -0.97
N ALA A 7 6.89 29.63 -1.19
CA ALA A 7 7.97 30.57 -0.90
C ALA A 7 7.83 31.89 -1.68
N LEU A 8 7.52 31.82 -2.98
CA LEU A 8 7.32 33.01 -3.81
C LEU A 8 6.13 33.85 -3.33
N LEU A 9 5.02 33.21 -2.96
CA LEU A 9 3.83 33.89 -2.43
C LEU A 9 4.08 34.54 -1.06
N ALA A 10 4.88 33.87 -0.22
CA ALA A 10 5.33 34.40 1.08
C ALA A 10 6.48 35.41 0.95
N ARG A 11 6.94 35.73 -0.28
CA ARG A 11 8.09 36.61 -0.56
C ARG A 11 9.40 36.15 0.09
N ASN A 12 9.53 34.84 0.30
CA ASN A 12 10.72 34.18 0.84
C ASN A 12 11.65 33.66 -0.28
N SER A 13 12.88 33.32 0.09
CA SER A 13 13.82 32.65 -0.83
C SER A 13 13.28 31.27 -1.22
N TRP A 14 12.99 31.08 -2.51
CA TRP A 14 12.45 29.84 -3.07
C TRP A 14 13.52 28.81 -3.44
N ARG A 15 14.79 29.24 -3.54
CA ARG A 15 15.88 28.41 -4.06
C ARG A 15 16.20 27.22 -3.15
N GLU A 16 16.29 27.48 -1.85
CA GLU A 16 16.57 26.48 -0.83
C GLU A 16 15.49 25.39 -0.77
N PRO A 17 14.18 25.72 -0.60
CA PRO A 17 13.15 24.68 -0.56
C PRO A 17 13.01 23.95 -1.90
N MET A 18 13.30 24.61 -3.03
CA MET A 18 13.34 23.92 -4.31
C MET A 18 14.47 22.89 -4.39
N ALA A 19 15.69 23.27 -4.00
CA ALA A 19 16.85 22.38 -4.07
C ALA A 19 16.63 21.13 -3.20
N VAL A 20 16.17 21.30 -1.96
CA VAL A 20 15.86 20.18 -1.06
C VAL A 20 14.74 19.31 -1.63
N ALA A 21 13.66 19.91 -2.14
CA ALA A 21 12.56 19.15 -2.73
C ALA A 21 13.02 18.30 -3.94
N LEU A 22 13.91 18.84 -4.78
CA LEU A 22 14.47 18.11 -5.92
C LEU A 22 15.35 16.93 -5.44
N VAL A 23 16.19 17.15 -4.44
CA VAL A 23 17.03 16.08 -3.86
C VAL A 23 16.15 14.96 -3.31
N MET A 24 15.14 15.27 -2.50
CA MET A 24 14.25 14.25 -1.95
C MET A 24 13.46 13.52 -3.03
N ALA A 25 13.00 14.21 -4.08
CA ALA A 25 12.31 13.59 -5.21
C ALA A 25 13.24 12.63 -5.98
N VAL A 26 14.50 13.01 -6.21
CA VAL A 26 15.50 12.15 -6.84
C VAL A 26 15.77 10.91 -5.98
N ILE A 27 15.99 11.09 -4.66
CA ILE A 27 16.21 9.97 -3.73
C ILE A 27 15.02 9.01 -3.75
N ALA A 28 13.78 9.51 -3.65
CA ALA A 28 12.58 8.68 -3.70
C ALA A 28 12.46 7.92 -5.02
N THR A 29 12.73 8.58 -6.15
CA THR A 29 12.66 7.97 -7.49
C THR A 29 13.70 6.87 -7.66
N LEU A 30 14.96 7.14 -7.27
CA LEU A 30 16.04 6.16 -7.33
C LEU A 30 15.80 4.97 -6.40
N ALA A 31 15.28 5.22 -5.19
CA ALA A 31 14.91 4.18 -4.26
C ALA A 31 13.80 3.29 -4.84
N ALA A 32 12.76 3.88 -5.43
CA ALA A 32 11.68 3.14 -6.08
C ALA A 32 12.17 2.29 -7.25
N TRP A 33 13.10 2.82 -8.05
CA TRP A 33 13.73 2.06 -9.14
C TRP A 33 14.58 0.89 -8.65
N LYS A 34 15.35 1.08 -7.56
CA LYS A 34 16.34 0.09 -7.10
C LYS A 34 15.75 -0.97 -6.16
N LEU A 35 14.89 -0.58 -5.22
CA LEU A 35 14.41 -1.46 -4.14
C LEU A 35 13.13 -2.22 -4.50
N ARG A 36 12.33 -1.72 -5.45
CA ARG A 36 11.05 -2.28 -5.95
C ARG A 36 9.94 -2.47 -4.89
N ASP A 37 10.20 -3.13 -3.77
CA ASP A 37 9.30 -3.31 -2.61
C ASP A 37 10.13 -3.48 -1.31
N GLY A 38 9.46 -3.50 -0.17
CA GLY A 38 9.99 -3.82 1.15
C GLY A 38 9.99 -2.62 2.08
N LEU A 39 10.27 -2.91 3.36
CA LEU A 39 10.32 -1.89 4.41
C LEU A 39 11.33 -0.77 4.10
N ALA A 40 12.48 -1.11 3.50
CA ALA A 40 13.50 -0.13 3.16
C ALA A 40 12.97 0.93 2.19
N LEU A 41 12.28 0.51 1.13
CA LEU A 41 11.68 1.44 0.16
C LEU A 41 10.62 2.32 0.84
N ARG A 42 9.71 1.71 1.60
CA ARG A 42 8.62 2.41 2.29
C ARG A 42 9.17 3.44 3.29
N SER A 43 10.24 3.09 4.00
CA SER A 43 10.93 3.97 4.95
C SER A 43 11.56 5.17 4.26
N VAL A 44 12.24 4.95 3.12
CA VAL A 44 12.83 6.05 2.33
C VAL A 44 11.75 6.98 1.80
N ILE A 45 10.66 6.43 1.25
CA ILE A 45 9.55 7.24 0.75
C ILE A 45 8.90 8.04 1.89
N ALA A 46 8.70 7.43 3.06
CA ALA A 46 8.15 8.10 4.23
C ALA A 46 8.99 9.31 4.65
N VAL A 47 10.31 9.13 4.76
CA VAL A 47 11.25 10.23 5.01
C VAL A 47 11.12 11.31 3.94
N CYS A 48 11.13 10.95 2.65
CA CYS A 48 11.01 11.90 1.55
C CYS A 48 9.70 12.69 1.57
N LEU A 49 8.58 12.03 1.90
CA LEU A 49 7.27 12.68 2.01
C LEU A 49 7.19 13.62 3.21
N THR A 50 7.78 13.28 4.35
CA THR A 50 7.82 14.15 5.55
C THR A 50 8.57 15.45 5.31
N PHE A 51 9.53 15.48 4.39
CA PHE A 51 10.16 16.74 3.99
C PHE A 51 9.20 17.70 3.27
N GLY A 52 8.09 17.23 2.71
CA GLY A 52 7.05 18.07 2.13
C GLY A 52 6.51 19.13 3.10
N PRO A 53 5.84 18.73 4.20
CA PRO A 53 5.34 19.67 5.21
C PRO A 53 6.45 20.47 5.89
N ILE A 54 7.64 19.88 6.15
CA ILE A 54 8.81 20.63 6.65
C ILE A 54 9.13 21.82 5.74
N LEU A 55 9.20 21.58 4.42
CA LEU A 55 9.48 22.63 3.45
C LEU A 55 8.33 23.62 3.31
N PHE A 56 7.08 23.23 3.55
CA PHE A 56 5.93 24.14 3.52
C PHE A 56 5.97 25.11 4.70
N VAL A 57 6.22 24.61 5.91
CA VAL A 57 6.40 25.45 7.11
C VAL A 57 7.58 26.41 6.92
N TYR A 58 8.73 25.90 6.45
CA TYR A 58 9.90 26.73 6.17
C TYR A 58 9.66 27.80 5.10
N ALA A 59 9.07 27.41 3.97
CA ALA A 59 8.83 28.31 2.83
C ALA A 59 7.74 29.35 3.13
N GLY A 60 6.74 28.96 3.91
CA GLY A 60 5.56 29.75 4.25
C GLY A 60 5.69 30.60 5.50
N ARG A 61 6.88 30.69 6.10
CA ARG A 61 7.14 31.52 7.29
C ARG A 61 6.89 33.01 7.01
N GLY A 62 6.37 33.72 8.00
CA GLY A 62 6.08 35.15 7.90
C GLY A 62 4.77 35.46 7.16
N HIS A 63 4.60 36.73 6.77
CA HIS A 63 3.32 37.29 6.34
C HIS A 63 3.01 37.00 4.85
N PHE A 64 1.96 36.21 4.60
CA PHE A 64 1.37 35.97 3.30
C PHE A 64 0.66 37.24 2.80
N SER A 65 1.10 37.76 1.65
CA SER A 65 0.53 38.95 1.02
C SER A 65 -0.52 38.53 -0.02
N GLY A 66 -1.81 38.46 0.34
CA GLY A 66 -2.87 38.40 -0.67
C GLY A 66 -4.19 37.71 -0.32
N ILE A 67 -4.31 37.04 0.83
CA ILE A 67 -5.57 36.44 1.31
C ILE A 67 -5.81 36.94 2.74
N ALA A 68 -7.07 37.26 3.09
CA ALA A 68 -7.47 37.88 4.35
C ALA A 68 -6.93 37.13 5.60
N GLY A 69 -6.48 37.87 6.61
CA GLY A 69 -5.92 37.35 7.86
C GLY A 69 -4.67 38.12 8.32
N ASN A 70 -4.08 37.71 9.44
CA ASN A 70 -2.78 38.14 9.96
C ASN A 70 -1.59 37.55 9.19
N GLY A 71 -1.83 36.95 8.02
CA GLY A 71 -0.80 36.50 7.10
C GLY A 71 0.08 35.34 7.56
N ASP A 72 -0.05 34.82 8.78
CA ASP A 72 0.78 33.71 9.26
C ASP A 72 0.06 32.36 9.10
N TRP A 73 0.47 31.59 8.10
CA TRP A 73 -0.15 30.31 7.73
C TRP A 73 0.69 29.13 8.22
N GLN A 74 1.71 29.35 9.04
CA GLN A 74 2.60 28.28 9.51
C GLN A 74 1.82 27.16 10.21
N ILE A 75 0.84 27.50 11.06
CA ILE A 75 0.00 26.52 11.76
C ILE A 75 -0.80 25.68 10.76
N ASP A 76 -1.38 26.29 9.72
CA ASP A 76 -2.09 25.57 8.66
C ASP A 76 -1.15 24.65 7.88
N TYR A 77 0.10 25.07 7.63
CA TYR A 77 1.11 24.22 7.01
C TYR A 77 1.49 23.00 7.88
N HIS A 78 1.39 23.09 9.21
CA HIS A 78 1.61 21.94 10.09
C HIS A 78 0.54 20.84 9.90
N MET A 79 -0.66 21.19 9.42
CA MET A 79 -1.70 20.18 9.17
C MET A 79 -1.31 19.19 8.05
N TYR A 80 -0.38 19.56 7.18
CA TYR A 80 0.12 18.65 6.15
C TYR A 80 0.95 17.48 6.71
N PHE A 81 1.48 17.57 7.95
CA PHE A 81 2.10 16.41 8.60
C PHE A 81 1.09 15.28 8.83
N PHE A 82 -0.09 15.62 9.36
CA PHE A 82 -1.22 14.71 9.55
C PHE A 82 -1.62 14.07 8.21
N GLY A 83 -1.75 14.89 7.16
CA GLY A 83 -2.02 14.42 5.81
C GLY A 83 -0.98 13.41 5.30
N VAL A 84 0.31 13.67 5.50
CA VAL A 84 1.38 12.73 5.13
C VAL A 84 1.29 11.43 5.95
N PHE A 85 1.06 11.51 7.27
CA PHE A 85 0.91 10.31 8.10
C PHE A 85 -0.27 9.45 7.63
N ALA A 86 -1.40 10.08 7.30
CA ALA A 86 -2.55 9.40 6.73
C ALA A 86 -2.23 8.75 5.38
N MET A 87 -1.53 9.44 4.47
CA MET A 87 -1.11 8.87 3.19
C MET A 87 -0.25 7.61 3.35
N LEU A 88 0.60 7.56 4.37
CA LEU A 88 1.47 6.41 4.63
C LEU A 88 0.71 5.15 5.04
N THR A 89 -0.57 5.26 5.45
CA THR A 89 -1.42 4.08 5.68
C THR A 89 -1.65 3.25 4.42
N ALA A 90 -1.47 3.83 3.23
CA ALA A 90 -1.56 3.11 1.96
C ALA A 90 -0.57 1.94 1.87
N TYR A 91 0.53 1.97 2.63
CA TYR A 91 1.48 0.87 2.71
C TYR A 91 1.02 -0.30 3.58
N VAL A 92 -0.09 -0.16 4.30
CA VAL A 92 -0.63 -1.17 5.23
C VAL A 92 0.45 -1.65 6.20
N ASP A 93 1.31 -0.72 6.61
CA ASP A 93 2.43 -0.93 7.52
C ASP A 93 2.53 0.30 8.43
N TRP A 94 2.62 0.07 9.73
CA TRP A 94 2.70 1.14 10.72
C TRP A 94 4.11 1.74 10.80
N ARG A 95 5.14 1.00 10.39
CA ARG A 95 6.55 1.42 10.56
C ARG A 95 6.91 2.69 9.79
N PRO A 96 6.49 2.87 8.52
CA PRO A 96 6.70 4.14 7.81
C PRO A 96 6.07 5.34 8.51
N ILE A 97 4.87 5.17 9.09
CA ILE A 97 4.19 6.21 9.85
C ILE A 97 4.99 6.55 11.12
N ALA A 98 5.45 5.54 11.85
CA ALA A 98 6.29 5.74 13.04
C ALA A 98 7.61 6.44 12.73
N ILE A 99 8.25 6.09 11.60
CA ILE A 99 9.49 6.75 11.13
C ILE A 99 9.22 8.23 10.84
N SER A 100 8.15 8.54 10.13
CA SER A 100 7.76 9.92 9.83
C SER A 100 7.40 10.71 11.09
N ALA A 101 6.67 10.11 12.04
CA ALA A 101 6.36 10.76 13.32
C ALA A 101 7.63 11.05 14.15
N ALA A 102 8.56 10.09 14.21
CA ALA A 102 9.83 10.27 14.89
C ALA A 102 10.69 11.35 14.23
N LEU A 103 10.77 11.35 12.90
CA LEU A 103 11.46 12.41 12.13
C LEU A 103 10.86 13.79 12.41
N THR A 104 9.53 13.90 12.40
CA THR A 104 8.83 15.15 12.73
C THR A 104 9.17 15.61 14.15
N ALA A 105 9.10 14.71 15.14
CA ALA A 105 9.42 15.05 16.54
C ALA A 105 10.87 15.51 16.71
N VAL A 106 11.83 14.80 16.11
CA VAL A 106 13.25 15.18 16.14
C VAL A 106 13.47 16.52 15.43
N HIS A 107 12.82 16.73 14.29
CA HIS A 107 12.91 17.99 13.56
C HIS A 107 12.39 19.17 14.38
N HIS A 108 11.24 19.02 15.04
CA HIS A 108 10.66 20.05 15.90
C HIS A 108 11.60 20.35 17.08
N LEU A 109 12.12 19.32 17.75
CA LEU A 109 13.06 19.48 18.86
C LEU A 109 14.35 20.19 18.45
N ILE A 110 14.93 19.81 17.30
CA ILE A 110 16.15 20.46 16.80
C ILE A 110 15.89 21.93 16.47
N LEU A 111 14.78 22.24 15.79
CA LEU A 111 14.46 23.63 15.45
C LEU A 111 14.17 24.46 16.70
N ASP A 112 13.46 23.92 17.67
CA ASP A 112 13.19 24.57 18.97
C ASP A 112 14.50 24.96 19.69
N LEU A 113 15.53 24.11 19.60
CA LEU A 113 16.83 24.36 20.22
C LEU A 113 17.75 25.29 19.42
N VAL A 114 17.67 25.29 18.08
CA VAL A 114 18.64 25.98 17.21
C VAL A 114 18.10 27.30 16.65
N VAL A 115 16.83 27.35 16.26
CA VAL A 115 16.18 28.55 15.71
C VAL A 115 14.75 28.68 16.26
N PRO A 116 14.60 29.13 17.52
CA PRO A 116 13.29 29.36 18.15
C PRO A 116 12.41 30.28 17.28
N GLY A 117 11.10 30.01 17.22
CA GLY A 117 10.14 30.75 16.38
C GLY A 117 9.95 30.28 14.93
N ASN A 118 10.76 29.33 14.43
CA ASN A 118 10.58 28.74 13.09
C ASN A 118 9.69 27.48 13.07
N VAL A 119 9.18 27.07 14.23
CA VAL A 119 8.23 25.95 14.37
C VAL A 119 6.85 26.50 14.69
N PHE A 120 6.72 27.29 15.75
CA PHE A 120 5.47 27.98 16.09
C PHE A 120 5.73 29.48 16.31
N PRO A 121 4.89 30.36 15.74
CA PRO A 121 5.05 31.81 15.90
C PRO A 121 4.70 32.32 17.31
N GLU A 122 3.86 31.58 18.06
CA GLU A 122 3.59 31.81 19.49
C GLU A 122 3.84 30.52 20.28
N GLU A 123 4.88 30.54 21.11
CA GLU A 123 5.34 29.39 21.87
C GLU A 123 4.58 29.29 23.22
N GLY A 124 4.10 28.07 23.54
CA GLY A 124 3.37 27.81 24.78
C GLY A 124 3.27 26.31 25.08
N LEU A 125 3.54 25.92 26.33
CA LEU A 125 3.52 24.50 26.75
C LEU A 125 2.14 23.84 26.57
N ASP A 126 1.07 24.63 26.67
CA ASP A 126 -0.32 24.24 26.42
C ASP A 126 -0.56 23.85 24.96
N ARG A 127 -0.06 24.63 24.00
CA ARG A 127 -0.16 24.33 22.56
C ARG A 127 0.65 23.10 22.19
N VAL A 128 1.86 22.98 22.71
CA VAL A 128 2.73 21.81 22.48
C VAL A 128 2.07 20.55 23.04
N ALA A 129 1.50 20.60 24.25
CA ALA A 129 0.78 19.47 24.83
C ALA A 129 -0.44 19.07 24.00
N LEU A 130 -1.27 20.04 23.59
CA LEU A 130 -2.44 19.78 22.74
C LEU A 130 -2.03 19.14 21.40
N HIS A 131 -1.00 19.68 20.74
CA HIS A 131 -0.49 19.17 19.48
C HIS A 131 0.08 17.75 19.63
N ALA A 132 0.88 17.50 20.67
CA ALA A 132 1.43 16.19 20.95
C ALA A 132 0.33 15.14 21.18
N ILE A 133 -0.72 15.48 21.92
CA ILE A 133 -1.88 14.61 22.13
C ILE A 133 -2.57 14.30 20.79
N ALA A 134 -2.78 15.31 19.94
CA ALA A 134 -3.39 15.12 18.62
C ALA A 134 -2.57 14.15 17.75
N VAL A 135 -1.25 14.30 17.72
CA VAL A 135 -0.35 13.41 16.97
C VAL A 135 -0.36 11.98 17.52
N VAL A 136 -0.39 11.81 18.84
CA VAL A 136 -0.48 10.48 19.47
C VAL A 136 -1.79 9.78 19.11
N ILE A 137 -2.91 10.50 19.18
CA ILE A 137 -4.23 9.97 18.81
C ILE A 137 -4.25 9.58 17.33
N GLU A 138 -3.78 10.47 16.45
CA GLU A 138 -3.71 10.18 15.02
C GLU A 138 -2.87 8.94 14.76
N CYS A 139 -1.61 8.90 15.22
CA CYS A 139 -0.73 7.75 15.00
C CYS A 139 -1.36 6.46 15.54
N GLY A 140 -1.98 6.50 16.72
CA GLY A 140 -2.67 5.36 17.31
C GLY A 140 -3.79 4.81 16.42
N VAL A 141 -4.64 5.69 15.89
CA VAL A 141 -5.73 5.31 14.97
C VAL A 141 -5.17 4.75 13.66
N LEU A 142 -4.14 5.37 13.08
CA LEU A 142 -3.54 4.91 11.83
C LEU A 142 -2.79 3.57 12.00
N PHE A 143 -2.14 3.34 13.14
CA PHE A 143 -1.51 2.06 13.46
C PHE A 143 -2.56 0.96 13.59
N TRP A 144 -3.66 1.24 14.29
CA TRP A 144 -4.78 0.31 14.37
C TRP A 144 -5.37 0.01 12.99
N LEU A 145 -5.58 1.03 12.16
CA LEU A 145 -6.14 0.90 10.82
C LEU A 145 -5.25 0.03 9.91
N THR A 146 -3.95 0.29 9.89
CA THR A 146 -3.00 -0.52 9.09
C THR A 146 -2.94 -1.97 9.57
N ALA A 147 -2.98 -2.21 10.89
CA ALA A 147 -3.07 -3.57 11.44
C ALA A 147 -4.38 -4.28 11.07
N ALA A 148 -5.51 -3.56 11.13
CA ALA A 148 -6.83 -4.10 10.79
C ALA A 148 -6.94 -4.46 9.31
N ILE A 149 -6.50 -3.58 8.41
CA ILE A 149 -6.46 -3.84 6.96
C ILE A 149 -5.52 -5.01 6.66
N GLY A 150 -4.34 -5.06 7.29
CA GLY A 150 -3.41 -6.17 7.12
C GLY A 150 -3.99 -7.52 7.59
N ALA A 151 -4.77 -7.52 8.68
CA ALA A 151 -5.47 -8.73 9.13
C ALA A 151 -6.59 -9.15 8.17
N LEU A 152 -7.30 -8.18 7.57
CA LEU A 152 -8.31 -8.46 6.56
C LEU A 152 -7.70 -9.09 5.31
N PHE A 153 -6.58 -8.58 4.81
CA PHE A 153 -5.91 -9.16 3.63
C PHE A 153 -5.45 -10.60 3.87
N ARG A 154 -4.85 -10.91 5.02
CA ARG A 154 -4.47 -12.29 5.36
C ARG A 154 -5.68 -13.24 5.36
N ARG A 155 -6.82 -12.81 5.93
CA ARG A 155 -8.05 -13.60 5.91
C ARG A 155 -8.61 -13.79 4.50
N LEU A 156 -8.50 -12.78 3.64
CA LEU A 156 -8.92 -12.88 2.25
C LEU A 156 -8.02 -13.84 1.46
N GLU A 157 -6.71 -13.79 1.66
CA GLU A 157 -5.75 -14.73 1.08
C GLU A 157 -6.09 -16.17 1.50
N ASP A 158 -6.30 -16.43 2.80
CA ASP A 158 -6.70 -17.75 3.31
C ASP A 158 -8.01 -18.25 2.66
N LEU A 159 -8.98 -17.36 2.47
CA LEU A 159 -10.28 -17.71 1.90
C LEU A 159 -10.21 -17.98 0.39
N VAL A 160 -9.40 -17.18 -0.32
CA VAL A 160 -9.10 -17.41 -1.74
C VAL A 160 -8.39 -18.75 -1.92
N ASP A 161 -7.37 -19.03 -1.13
CA ASP A 161 -6.63 -20.29 -1.17
C ASP A 161 -7.54 -21.50 -0.89
N PHE A 162 -8.40 -21.40 0.12
CA PHE A 162 -9.38 -22.43 0.44
C PHE A 162 -10.33 -22.69 -0.74
N THR A 163 -10.90 -21.63 -1.31
CA THR A 163 -11.82 -21.72 -2.44
C THR A 163 -11.13 -22.28 -3.68
N SER A 164 -9.88 -21.87 -3.96
CA SER A 164 -9.07 -22.40 -5.05
C SER A 164 -8.80 -23.90 -4.90
N ARG A 165 -8.60 -24.40 -3.67
CA ARG A 165 -8.44 -25.84 -3.41
C ARG A 165 -9.75 -26.61 -3.59
N GLU A 166 -10.86 -26.12 -3.05
CA GLU A 166 -12.16 -26.78 -3.21
C GLU A 166 -12.59 -26.86 -4.67
N THR A 167 -12.40 -25.77 -5.43
CA THR A 167 -12.71 -25.74 -6.86
C THR A 167 -11.82 -26.71 -7.65
N ALA A 168 -10.53 -26.81 -7.32
CA ALA A 168 -9.64 -27.79 -7.92
C ALA A 168 -10.07 -29.23 -7.61
N GLU A 169 -10.46 -29.53 -6.37
CA GLU A 169 -10.96 -30.86 -5.98
C GLU A 169 -12.28 -31.20 -6.67
N ALA A 170 -13.21 -30.26 -6.76
CA ALA A 170 -14.47 -30.46 -7.47
C ALA A 170 -14.25 -30.78 -8.95
N LEU A 171 -13.33 -30.08 -9.62
CA LEU A 171 -12.95 -30.35 -11.01
C LEU A 171 -12.34 -31.75 -11.17
N ILE A 172 -11.49 -32.18 -10.23
CA ILE A 172 -10.93 -33.55 -10.24
C ILE A 172 -12.06 -34.59 -10.09
N ARG A 173 -12.96 -34.40 -9.13
CA ARG A 173 -14.11 -35.32 -8.92
C ARG A 173 -15.02 -35.38 -10.14
N GLU A 174 -15.25 -34.24 -10.80
CA GLU A 174 -16.02 -34.19 -12.06
C GLU A 174 -15.32 -34.98 -13.17
N GLN A 175 -14.00 -34.80 -13.34
CA GLN A 175 -13.20 -35.54 -14.31
C GLN A 175 -13.21 -37.06 -14.05
N GLU A 176 -13.07 -37.47 -12.79
CA GLU A 176 -13.18 -38.87 -12.38
C GLU A 176 -14.56 -39.45 -12.70
N THR A 177 -15.62 -38.68 -12.43
CA THR A 177 -17.00 -39.08 -12.75
C THR A 177 -17.20 -39.24 -14.26
N ILE A 178 -16.69 -38.30 -15.07
CA ILE A 178 -16.75 -38.38 -16.54
C ILE A 178 -15.95 -39.58 -17.06
N ALA A 179 -14.76 -39.83 -16.51
CA ALA A 179 -13.94 -40.98 -16.88
C ALA A 179 -14.63 -42.31 -16.55
N ALA A 180 -15.26 -42.41 -15.37
CA ALA A 180 -16.02 -43.59 -14.96
C ALA A 180 -17.24 -43.81 -15.87
N LEU A 181 -17.98 -42.75 -16.22
CA LEU A 181 -19.12 -42.85 -17.15
C LEU A 181 -18.68 -43.29 -18.56
N ARG A 182 -17.53 -42.81 -19.04
CA ARG A 182 -16.95 -43.24 -20.31
C ARG A 182 -16.61 -44.73 -20.29
N ASP A 183 -15.93 -45.22 -19.25
CA ASP A 183 -15.60 -46.65 -19.13
C ASP A 183 -16.85 -47.55 -19.06
N GLN A 184 -17.88 -47.12 -18.32
CA GLN A 184 -19.17 -47.81 -18.29
C GLN A 184 -19.81 -47.88 -19.68
N LEU A 185 -19.81 -46.77 -20.42
CA LEU A 185 -20.35 -46.73 -21.79
C LEU A 185 -19.59 -47.70 -22.70
N ASP A 186 -18.26 -47.69 -22.66
CA ASP A 186 -17.41 -48.59 -23.46
C ASP A 186 -17.67 -50.06 -23.12
N HIS A 187 -17.80 -50.39 -21.83
CA HIS A 187 -18.19 -51.72 -21.37
C HIS A 187 -19.58 -52.14 -21.88
N HIS A 188 -20.55 -51.24 -21.85
CA HIS A 188 -21.90 -51.49 -22.37
C HIS A 188 -21.91 -51.71 -23.89
N LEU A 189 -21.14 -50.91 -24.63
CA LEU A 189 -20.97 -51.05 -26.08
C LEU A 189 -20.29 -52.37 -26.44
N ALA A 190 -19.21 -52.74 -25.75
CA ALA A 190 -18.50 -54.00 -25.95
C ALA A 190 -19.39 -55.23 -25.66
N ARG A 191 -20.25 -55.16 -24.64
CA ARG A 191 -21.25 -56.21 -24.37
C ARG A 191 -22.29 -56.31 -25.49
N ARG A 192 -22.77 -55.18 -26.02
CA ARG A 192 -23.74 -55.16 -27.13
C ARG A 192 -23.15 -55.72 -28.42
N THR A 193 -21.93 -55.32 -28.79
CA THR A 193 -21.26 -55.85 -29.99
C THR A 193 -21.03 -57.35 -29.89
N ARG A 194 -20.61 -57.86 -28.71
CA ARG A 194 -20.45 -59.30 -28.44
C ARG A 194 -21.78 -60.08 -28.56
N LYS A 195 -22.89 -59.53 -28.06
CA LYS A 195 -24.22 -60.15 -28.22
C LYS A 195 -24.70 -60.15 -29.68
N ARG A 196 -24.41 -59.09 -30.43
CA ARG A 196 -24.82 -58.94 -31.84
C ARG A 196 -24.04 -59.86 -32.78
N TRP A 197 -22.79 -60.20 -32.44
CA TRP A 197 -21.96 -61.14 -33.19
C TRP A 197 -21.43 -62.24 -32.25
N PRO A 198 -22.26 -63.24 -31.90
CA PRO A 198 -21.83 -64.32 -31.03
C PRO A 198 -20.66 -65.06 -31.68
N THR A 199 -19.69 -65.55 -30.89
CA THR A 199 -18.54 -66.30 -31.37
C THR A 199 -18.90 -67.54 -32.22
N SER A 200 -20.11 -68.08 -32.07
CA SER A 200 -20.66 -69.12 -32.95
C SER A 200 -20.83 -68.66 -34.41
N PHE A 201 -21.09 -67.37 -34.64
CA PHE A 201 -21.21 -66.77 -35.98
C PHE A 201 -19.89 -66.74 -36.75
N TRP A 202 -18.77 -66.67 -36.05
CA TRP A 202 -17.42 -66.79 -36.63
C TRP A 202 -16.96 -68.24 -36.76
N CYS A 203 -17.48 -69.16 -35.93
CA CYS A 203 -17.16 -70.58 -36.02
C CYS A 203 -17.82 -71.27 -37.23
N SER A 204 -18.98 -70.78 -37.70
CA SER A 204 -19.64 -71.32 -38.91
C SER A 204 -19.07 -70.81 -40.24
N ARG A 205 -18.15 -69.82 -40.21
CA ARG A 205 -17.51 -69.26 -41.42
C ARG A 205 -16.09 -69.78 -41.70
N ARG A 206 -15.56 -70.70 -40.88
CA ARG A 206 -14.32 -71.41 -41.21
C ARG A 206 -14.64 -72.64 -42.07
N THR A 207 -14.77 -72.45 -43.38
CA THR A 207 -14.64 -73.54 -44.35
C THR A 207 -13.16 -73.91 -44.48
N PRO A 208 -12.78 -75.21 -44.49
CA PRO A 208 -11.43 -75.60 -44.90
C PRO A 208 -11.25 -75.24 -46.38
N ALA A 209 -10.23 -74.45 -46.69
CA ALA A 209 -9.78 -74.26 -48.07
C ALA A 209 -9.12 -75.56 -48.57
N PRO A 210 -9.25 -75.90 -49.87
CA PRO A 210 -8.77 -77.16 -50.45
C PRO A 210 -7.25 -77.31 -50.43
#